data_AF-A0AA36NLR3-F1
#
_entry.id   AF-A0AA36NLR3-F1
#
_cell.length_a   1.000
_cell.length_b   1.000
_cell.length_c   1.000
_cell.angle_alpha   90.00
_cell.angle_beta   90.00
_cell.angle_gamma   90.00
#
_symmetry.space_group_name_H-M   'P 1'
#
loop_
_entity.id
_entity.type
_entity.pdbx_description
1 polymer ?
#
loop_
_entity_poly.entity_id
_entity_poly.type
_entity_poly.pdbx_seq_one_letter_code
_entity_poly.pdbx_strand_id
1 'polypeptide(L)'
;MKQTETFIVFRSKEKGYFLSAYKNNENALAFTANYTKEIKSALSIPEENFKEDKEKYESLLQAFEAEPLKVETEYTLTTLDGEEPEEIKADNQSKAKMLFDALDDIFGGDD
;
A
#
# COMPACT_ATOMS: atom_id res chain seq x y z
N MET A 1 11.69 17.49 5.64
CA MET A 1 10.70 16.68 6.36
C MET A 1 11.16 15.24 6.49
N LYS A 2 11.13 14.65 7.69
CA LYS A 2 11.44 13.22 7.90
C LYS A 2 10.17 12.39 7.99
N GLN A 3 10.19 11.19 7.40
CA GLN A 3 9.13 10.21 7.50
C GLN A 3 9.72 8.84 7.87
N THR A 4 9.12 8.17 8.83
CA THR A 4 9.56 6.84 9.30
C THR A 4 8.41 5.86 9.16
N GLU A 5 8.67 4.73 8.52
CA GLU A 5 7.66 3.68 8.33
C GLU A 5 8.21 2.32 8.74
N THR A 6 7.32 1.45 9.22
CA THR A 6 7.61 0.06 9.53
C THR A 6 6.52 -0.82 8.96
N PHE A 7 6.91 -1.80 8.15
CA PHE A 7 5.99 -2.70 7.47
C PHE A 7 6.64 -4.06 7.21
N ILE A 8 5.81 -5.04 6.87
CA ILE A 8 6.20 -6.38 6.50
C ILE A 8 6.16 -6.53 4.97
N VAL A 9 7.14 -7.22 4.41
CA VAL A 9 7.16 -7.65 3.01
C VAL A 9 7.35 -9.15 2.92
N PHE A 10 6.90 -9.76 1.81
CA PHE A 10 7.09 -11.18 1.55
C PHE A 10 8.24 -11.37 0.57
N ARG A 11 9.27 -12.11 0.95
CA ARG A 11 10.40 -12.47 0.09
C ARG A 11 10.29 -13.94 -0.33
N SER A 12 10.29 -14.19 -1.63
CA SER A 12 10.36 -15.55 -2.18
C SER A 12 11.64 -16.24 -1.71
N LYS A 13 11.52 -17.46 -1.17
CA LYS A 13 12.68 -18.26 -0.76
C LYS A 13 13.46 -18.84 -1.94
N GLU A 14 12.82 -18.97 -3.10
CA GLU A 14 13.45 -19.49 -4.32
C GLU A 14 14.39 -18.46 -4.95
N LYS A 15 13.90 -17.25 -5.23
CA LYS A 15 14.64 -16.22 -6.00
C LYS A 15 15.12 -15.04 -5.16
N GLY A 16 14.65 -14.91 -3.92
CA GLY A 16 14.95 -13.77 -3.05
C GLY A 16 14.26 -12.47 -3.45
N TYR A 17 13.31 -12.50 -4.39
CA TYR A 17 12.57 -11.31 -4.83
C TYR A 17 11.35 -11.07 -3.95
N PHE A 18 10.91 -9.82 -3.86
CA PHE A 18 9.78 -9.41 -3.05
C PHE A 18 8.48 -9.54 -3.84
N LEU A 19 7.42 -10.04 -3.20
CA LEU A 19 6.08 -10.03 -3.78
C LEU A 19 5.67 -8.57 -4.03
N SER A 20 5.33 -8.21 -5.27
CA SER A 20 4.90 -6.85 -5.64
C SER A 20 3.39 -6.75 -5.84
N ALA A 21 2.76 -7.84 -6.27
CA ALA A 21 1.31 -7.92 -6.42
C ALA A 21 0.87 -9.39 -6.47
N TYR A 22 -0.36 -9.66 -6.08
CA TYR A 22 -1.03 -10.92 -6.41
C TYR A 22 -2.50 -10.67 -6.72
N LYS A 23 -3.09 -11.53 -7.56
CA LYS A 23 -4.51 -11.49 -7.91
C LYS A 23 -5.05 -12.91 -8.02
N ASN A 24 -6.26 -13.13 -7.52
CA ASN A 24 -7.01 -14.37 -7.76
C ASN A 24 -7.44 -14.45 -9.23
N ASN A 25 -7.20 -15.61 -9.84
CA ASN A 25 -7.61 -15.86 -11.21
C ASN A 25 -9.13 -16.07 -11.26
N GLU A 26 -9.77 -15.56 -12.30
CA GLU A 26 -11.21 -15.69 -12.46
C GLU A 26 -11.59 -17.15 -12.69
N ASN A 27 -12.66 -17.61 -12.03
CA ASN A 27 -13.22 -18.96 -12.16
C ASN A 27 -12.22 -20.10 -11.86
N ALA A 28 -11.15 -19.83 -11.10
CA ALA A 28 -10.17 -20.84 -10.69
C ALA A 28 -9.73 -20.63 -9.24
N LEU A 29 -9.49 -21.72 -8.52
CA LEU A 29 -8.84 -21.68 -7.22
C LEU A 29 -7.30 -21.56 -7.41
N ALA A 30 -6.89 -20.51 -8.11
CA ALA A 30 -5.50 -20.22 -8.44
C ALA A 30 -5.26 -18.71 -8.39
N PHE A 31 -4.01 -18.31 -8.19
CA PHE A 31 -3.60 -16.90 -8.19
C PHE A 31 -2.40 -16.68 -9.09
N THR A 32 -2.26 -15.44 -9.55
CA THR A 32 -1.04 -14.95 -10.21
C THR A 32 -0.29 -14.06 -9.24
N ALA A 33 1.01 -14.27 -9.09
CA ALA A 33 1.90 -13.49 -8.23
C ALA A 33 3.03 -12.86 -9.05
N ASN A 34 3.25 -11.56 -8.85
CA ASN A 34 4.34 -10.81 -9.45
C ASN A 34 5.40 -10.50 -8.39
N TYR A 35 6.66 -10.50 -8.81
CA TYR A 35 7.79 -10.27 -7.92
C TYR A 35 8.72 -9.19 -8.48
N THR A 36 9.37 -8.46 -7.58
CA THR A 36 10.34 -7.40 -7.88
C THR A 36 11.60 -7.55 -7.05
N LYS A 37 12.72 -7.06 -7.58
CA LYS A 37 13.98 -6.91 -6.82
C LYS A 37 13.98 -5.66 -5.94
N GLU A 38 13.12 -4.69 -6.27
CA GLU A 38 13.12 -3.37 -5.65
C GLU A 38 12.18 -3.33 -4.45
N ILE A 39 12.75 -3.17 -3.25
CA ILE A 39 11.96 -3.14 -2.00
C ILE A 39 10.88 -2.05 -1.99
N LYS A 40 11.14 -0.89 -2.61
CA LYS A 40 10.19 0.23 -2.75
C LYS A 40 8.95 -0.10 -3.61
N SER A 41 9.00 -1.20 -4.37
CA SER A 41 7.89 -1.68 -5.20
C SER A 41 7.28 -2.98 -4.66
N ALA A 42 7.73 -3.43 -3.48
CA ALA A 42 7.15 -4.57 -2.80
C ALA A 42 5.76 -4.22 -2.25
N LEU A 43 4.90 -5.23 -2.17
CA LEU A 43 3.64 -5.13 -1.45
C LEU A 43 3.95 -4.97 0.04
N SER A 44 3.66 -3.79 0.59
CA SER A 44 3.85 -3.47 2.00
C SER A 44 2.61 -3.84 2.82
N ILE A 45 2.81 -4.60 3.88
CA ILE A 45 1.77 -4.98 4.83
C ILE A 45 2.03 -4.25 6.15
N PRO A 46 1.12 -3.42 6.67
CA PRO A 46 1.29 -2.81 7.98
C PRO A 46 1.55 -3.87 9.05
N GLU A 47 2.49 -3.61 9.97
CA GLU A 47 2.87 -4.59 11.00
C GLU A 47 1.68 -5.00 11.88
N GLU A 48 0.80 -4.06 12.18
CA GLU A 48 -0.45 -4.29 12.92
C GLU A 48 -1.34 -5.31 12.20
N ASN A 49 -1.65 -5.08 10.92
CA ASN A 49 -2.45 -5.99 10.12
C ASN A 49 -1.85 -7.39 10.07
N PHE A 50 -0.52 -7.51 9.95
CA PHE A 50 0.16 -8.81 9.94
C PHE A 50 -0.04 -9.58 11.27
N LYS A 51 -0.10 -8.88 12.41
CA LYS A 51 -0.33 -9.47 13.73
C LYS A 51 -1.79 -9.84 13.95
N GLU A 52 -2.72 -8.98 13.56
CA GLU A 52 -4.16 -9.21 13.72
C GLU A 52 -4.66 -10.38 12.87
N ASP A 53 -4.25 -10.43 11.59
CA ASP A 53 -4.64 -11.43 10.60
C ASP A 53 -3.57 -12.54 10.42
N LYS A 54 -2.90 -12.94 11.51
CA LYS A 54 -1.71 -13.80 11.45
C LYS A 54 -1.92 -15.09 10.64
N GLU A 55 -3.02 -15.82 10.88
CA GLU A 55 -3.31 -17.10 10.21
C GLU A 55 -3.45 -16.94 8.69
N LYS A 56 -4.10 -15.86 8.24
CA LYS A 56 -4.25 -15.54 6.82
C LYS A 56 -2.89 -15.27 6.18
N TYR A 57 -2.05 -14.47 6.81
CA TYR A 57 -0.73 -14.15 6.26
C TYR A 57 0.23 -15.34 6.30
N GLU A 58 0.19 -16.18 7.34
CA GLU A 58 0.95 -17.45 7.37
C GLU A 58 0.54 -18.39 6.24
N SER A 59 -0.77 -18.49 5.97
CA SER A 59 -1.29 -19.27 4.84
C SER A 59 -0.80 -18.74 3.49
N LEU A 60 -0.78 -17.42 3.31
CA LEU A 60 -0.23 -16.79 2.10
C LEU A 60 1.28 -17.00 1.98
N LEU A 61 2.04 -16.86 3.06
CA LEU A 61 3.48 -17.14 3.08
C LEU A 61 3.79 -18.57 2.65
N GLN A 62 3.00 -19.53 3.13
CA GLN A 62 3.12 -20.93 2.72
C GLN A 62 2.79 -21.10 1.22
N ALA A 63 1.68 -20.51 0.75
CA ALA A 63 1.24 -20.62 -0.64
C ALA A 63 2.24 -19.98 -1.63
N PHE A 64 2.91 -18.90 -1.24
CA PHE A 64 3.92 -18.22 -2.06
C PHE A 64 5.36 -18.75 -1.85
N GLU A 65 5.55 -19.76 -1.00
CA GLU A 65 6.86 -20.25 -0.55
C GLU A 65 7.79 -19.10 -0.12
N ALA A 66 7.23 -18.16 0.64
CA ALA A 66 7.88 -16.92 1.04
C ALA A 66 8.25 -16.90 2.51
N GLU A 67 9.09 -15.95 2.89
CA GLU A 67 9.33 -15.55 4.27
C GLU A 67 8.88 -14.10 4.49
N PRO A 68 8.34 -13.78 5.68
CA PRO A 68 8.07 -12.39 6.05
C PRO A 68 9.37 -11.71 6.49
N LEU A 69 9.58 -10.48 6.07
CA LEU A 69 10.65 -9.62 6.55
C LEU A 69 10.06 -8.31 7.07
N LYS A 70 10.50 -7.89 8.25
CA LYS A 70 10.23 -6.55 8.76
C LYS A 70 11.18 -5.56 8.11
N VAL A 71 10.62 -4.47 7.60
CA VAL A 71 11.35 -3.36 6.99
C VAL A 71 11.13 -2.14 7.86
N GLU A 72 12.22 -1.49 8.26
CA GLU A 72 12.23 -0.21 8.95
C GLU A 72 12.90 0.79 8.02
N THR A 73 12.18 1.85 7.65
CA THR A 73 12.67 2.85 6.68
C THR A 73 12.60 4.26 7.26
N GLU A 74 13.63 5.07 7.00
CA GLU A 74 13.64 6.51 7.22
C GLU A 74 13.80 7.21 5.87
N TYR A 75 12.81 8.02 5.49
CA TYR A 75 12.83 8.87 4.31
C TYR A 75 13.06 10.32 4.71
N THR A 76 13.97 11.00 4.02
CA THR A 76 14.18 12.45 4.16
C THR A 76 13.71 13.13 2.88
N LEU A 77 12.69 13.97 3.00
CA LEU A 77 12.11 14.73 1.90
C LEU A 77 12.68 16.16 1.92
N THR A 78 13.17 16.57 0.76
CA THR A 78 13.69 17.92 0.46
C THR A 78 13.14 18.38 -0.89
N THR A 79 13.04 19.69 -1.10
CA THR A 79 12.81 20.26 -2.43
C THR A 79 14.04 20.03 -3.32
N LEU A 80 13.91 20.20 -4.64
CA LEU A 80 15.06 20.06 -5.55
C LEU A 80 16.17 21.08 -5.24
N ASP A 81 15.82 22.21 -4.64
CA ASP A 81 16.74 23.24 -4.16
C ASP A 81 17.33 22.92 -2.76
N GLY A 82 16.96 21.78 -2.16
CA GLY A 82 17.49 21.28 -0.90
C GLY A 82 16.78 21.82 0.35
N GLU A 83 15.70 22.57 0.19
CA GLU A 83 14.92 23.12 1.30
C GLU A 83 13.95 22.09 1.87
N GLU A 84 13.46 22.32 3.09
CA GLU A 84 12.38 21.51 3.65
C GLU A 84 11.06 21.82 2.93
N PRO A 85 10.34 20.82 2.38
CA PRO A 85 9.08 21.07 1.70
C PRO A 85 8.02 21.63 2.65
N GLU A 86 7.26 22.62 2.18
CA GLU A 86 6.15 23.20 2.93
C GLU A 86 5.01 22.19 3.14
N GLU A 87 4.32 22.29 4.27
CA GLU A 87 3.16 21.46 4.57
C GLU A 87 1.96 21.85 3.69
N ILE A 88 1.48 20.91 2.87
CA ILE A 88 0.28 21.13 2.06
C ILE A 88 -0.95 20.99 2.94
N LYS A 89 -1.59 22.12 3.27
CA LYS A 89 -2.89 22.13 3.95
C LYS A 89 -3.99 21.84 2.95
N ALA A 90 -4.57 20.65 3.03
CA ALA A 90 -5.83 20.38 2.34
C ALA A 90 -6.95 21.17 3.02
N ASP A 91 -7.52 22.15 2.32
CA ASP A 91 -8.72 22.84 2.81
C ASP A 91 -9.90 21.86 2.80
N ASN A 92 -10.34 21.43 3.98
CA ASN A 92 -11.47 20.52 4.15
C ASN A 92 -12.77 21.09 3.54
N GLN A 93 -12.89 22.42 3.39
CA GLN A 93 -14.05 23.03 2.71
C GLN A 93 -14.09 22.64 1.23
N SER A 94 -12.93 22.52 0.57
CA SER A 94 -12.86 22.15 -0.85
C SER A 94 -13.33 20.71 -1.10
N LYS A 95 -12.95 19.76 -0.23
CA LYS A 95 -13.40 18.35 -0.33
C LYS A 95 -14.90 18.21 -0.04
N ALA A 96 -15.39 18.89 1.00
CA ALA A 96 -16.82 18.88 1.32
C ALA A 96 -17.65 19.48 0.18
N LYS A 97 -17.17 20.57 -0.43
CA LYS A 97 -17.83 21.20 -1.58
C LYS A 97 -17.85 20.28 -2.80
N MET A 98 -16.74 19.64 -3.14
CA MET A 98 -16.69 18.67 -4.26
C MET A 98 -17.64 17.48 -4.05
N LEU A 99 -17.80 17.01 -2.80
CA LEU A 99 -18.75 15.93 -2.47
C LEU A 99 -20.20 16.41 -2.55
N PHE A 100 -20.50 17.64 -2.12
CA PHE A 100 -21.83 18.24 -2.25
C PHE A 100 -22.21 18.47 -3.72
N ASP A 101 -21.33 19.07 -4.51
CA ASP A 101 -21.55 19.33 -5.94
C ASP A 101 -21.83 18.00 -6.68
N ALA A 102 -21.06 16.95 -6.38
CA ALA A 102 -21.27 15.62 -6.97
C ALA A 102 -22.58 14.94 -6.51
N LEU A 103 -23.09 15.26 -5.32
CA LEU A 103 -24.38 14.76 -4.83
C LEU A 103 -25.54 15.53 -5.48
N ASP A 104 -25.41 16.83 -5.63
CA ASP A 104 -26.41 17.72 -6.27
C ASP A 104 -26.57 17.37 -7.76
N ASP A 105 -25.50 17.06 -8.47
CA ASP A 105 -25.58 16.58 -9.86
C ASP A 105 -26.33 15.23 -10.00
N ILE A 106 -26.33 14.38 -8.96
CA ILE A 106 -27.00 13.06 -8.96
C ILE A 106 -28.46 13.16 -8.52
N PHE A 107 -28.77 14.03 -7.55
CA PHE A 107 -30.07 14.06 -6.86
C PHE A 107 -30.82 15.39 -6.96
N GLY A 108 -30.16 16.46 -7.39
CA GLY A 108 -30.71 17.82 -7.53
C GLY A 108 -31.48 18.05 -8.82
N GLY A 109 -32.06 17.00 -9.40
CA GLY A 109 -32.93 17.14 -10.58
C GLY A 109 -34.06 18.13 -10.31
N ASP A 110 -34.14 19.17 -11.14
CA ASP A 110 -35.21 20.18 -11.18
C ASP A 110 -36.58 19.49 -11.20
N ASP A 111 -37.39 19.74 -10.16
CA ASP A 111 -38.86 19.63 -10.22
C ASP A 111 -39.47 20.83 -10.98
#